data_AF-B5W3B1-F1
#
_entry.id   AF-B5W3B1-F1
#
_cell.length_a   1.000
_cell.length_b   1.000
_cell.length_c   1.000
_cell.angle_alpha   90.00
_cell.angle_beta   90.00
_cell.angle_gamma   90.00
#
_symmetry.space_group_name_H-M   'P 1'
#
loop_
_entity.id
_entity.type
_entity.pdbx_description
1 polymer ?
#
loop_
_entity_poly.entity_id
_entity_poly.type
_entity_poly.pdbx_seq_one_letter_code
_entity_poly.pdbx_strand_id
1 'polypeptide(L)' 'MGKVVGIDLGTTNSCVAVMEGGKPTVIANAEGLKE' A
#
# COMPACT_ATOMS: atom_id res chain seq x y z
N MET A 1 -12.92 -12.78 4.89
CA MET A 1 -11.45 -12.93 4.98
C MET A 1 -10.83 -11.76 4.23
N GLY A 2 -10.02 -10.93 4.87
CA GLY A 2 -9.48 -9.70 4.27
C GLY A 2 -8.31 -9.96 3.32
N LYS A 3 -8.01 -9.01 2.43
CA LYS A 3 -6.76 -9.04 1.64
C LYS A 3 -5.57 -8.80 2.59
N VAL A 4 -4.48 -9.54 2.40
CA VAL A 4 -3.20 -9.26 3.08
C VAL A 4 -2.55 -8.07 2.42
N VAL A 5 -1.99 -7.15 3.22
CA VAL A 5 -1.31 -5.95 2.77
C VAL A 5 0.15 -5.97 3.22
N GLY A 6 1.03 -5.39 2.40
CA GLY A 6 2.36 -4.97 2.81
C GLY A 6 2.31 -3.55 3.34
N ILE A 7 2.99 -3.29 4.46
CA ILE A 7 3.09 -1.97 5.07
C ILE A 7 4.57 -1.64 5.21
N ASP A 8 4.98 -0.52 4.63
CA ASP A 8 6.29 0.10 4.88
C ASP A 8 6.10 1.29 5.81
N LEU A 9 6.74 1.23 6.99
CA LEU A 9 6.58 2.22 8.05
C LEU A 9 7.87 3.03 8.18
N GLY A 10 8.01 4.03 7.32
CA GLY A 10 9.06 5.03 7.41
C GLY A 10 8.77 6.08 8.47
N THR A 11 9.81 6.80 8.89
CA THR A 11 9.70 7.91 9.86
C THR A 11 9.07 9.17 9.26
N THR A 12 9.21 9.35 7.94
CA THR A 12 8.72 10.53 7.21
C THR A 12 7.45 10.21 6.44
N ASN A 13 7.47 9.11 5.69
CA ASN A 13 6.36 8.64 4.86
C ASN A 13 6.06 7.18 5.19
N SER A 14 4.88 6.71 4.81
CA SER A 14 4.48 5.32 4.98
C SER A 14 3.67 4.85 3.79
N CYS A 15 3.90 3.61 3.37
CA CYS A 15 3.31 3.03 2.18
C CYS A 15 2.49 1.78 2.48
N VAL A 16 1.42 1.58 1.69
CA VAL A 16 0.60 0.37 1.73
C VAL A 16 0.43 -0.21 0.33
N ALA A 17 0.67 -1.51 0.19
CA ALA A 17 0.51 -2.22 -1.09
C ALA A 17 -0.27 -3.54 -0.93
N VAL A 18 -0.92 -3.95 -2.00
CA VAL A 18 -1.60 -5.25 -2.15
C VAL A 18 -1.04 -6.02 -3.32
N MET A 19 -1.17 -7.34 -3.30
CA MET A 19 -0.90 -8.19 -4.46
C MET A 19 -2.16 -8.29 -5.32
N GLU A 20 -2.13 -7.74 -6.53
CA GLU A 20 -3.21 -7.84 -7.52
C GLU A 20 -2.69 -8.49 -8.79
N GLY A 21 -3.32 -9.59 -9.23
CA GLY A 21 -2.89 -10.33 -10.42
C GLY A 21 -1.44 -10.84 -10.36
N GLY A 22 -0.94 -11.13 -9.16
CA GLY A 22 0.45 -11.54 -8.94
C GLY A 22 1.48 -10.40 -8.97
N LYS A 23 1.04 -9.14 -9.06
CA LYS A 23 1.90 -7.96 -9.05
C LYS A 23 1.62 -7.06 -7.84
N PRO A 24 2.64 -6.48 -7.20
CA PRO A 24 2.43 -5.51 -6.14
C PRO A 24 1.83 -4.21 -6.71
N THR A 25 0.80 -3.70 -6.05
CA THR A 25 0.12 -2.45 -6.41
C THR A 25 -0.01 -1.58 -5.17
N VAL A 26 0.52 -0.35 -5.24
CA VAL A 26 0.43 0.64 -4.15
C VAL A 26 -0.99 1.22 -4.10
N ILE A 27 -1.54 1.28 -2.89
CA ILE A 27 -2.86 1.84 -2.61
C ILE A 27 -2.69 3.35 -2.41
N ALA A 28 -3.47 4.15 -3.15
CA ALA A 28 -3.54 5.58 -2.89
C ALA A 28 -4.30 5.85 -1.59
N ASN A 29 -3.82 6.80 -0.78
CA ASN A 29 -4.55 7.28 0.39
C ASN A 29 -5.78 8.12 -0.02
N ALA A 30 -6.56 8.60 0.95
CA ALA A 30 -7.77 9.37 0.68
C ALA A 30 -7.48 10.71 -0.03
N GLU A 31 -6.27 11.23 0.13
CA GLU A 31 -5.73 12.43 -0.51
C GLU A 31 -5.20 12.18 -1.93
N GLY A 32 -5.19 10.92 -2.39
CA GLY A 32 -4.74 10.52 -3.72
C GLY A 32 -3.22 10.34 -3.86
N LEU A 33 -2.48 10.43 -2.76
CA LEU A 33 -1.03 10.19 -2.71
C LEU A 33 -0.72 8.70 -2.67
N LYS A 34 0.40 8.29 -3.29
CA LYS A 34 0.90 6.90 -3.33
C LYS A 34 2.32 6.86 -2.76
N GLU A 35 2.45 7.22 -1.49
CA GLU A 35 3.72 7.21 -0.76
C GLU A 35 3.73 6.08 0.25
#